data_AF-A0A1I1ZEU6-F1
#
_entry.id   AF-A0A1I1ZEU6-F1
#
_cell.length_a   1.000
_cell.length_b   1.000
_cell.length_c   1.000
_cell.angle_alpha   90.00
_cell.angle_beta   90.00
_cell.angle_gamma   90.00
#
_symmetry.space_group_name_H-M   'P 1'
#
loop_
_entity.id
_entity.type
_entity.pdbx_description
1 polymer ?
#
loop_
_entity_poly.entity_id
_entity_poly.type
_entity_poly.pdbx_seq_one_letter_code
_entity_poly.pdbx_strand_id
1 'polypeptide(L)'
;MSEGTCPRVAVSLGNGEGEHTDAAAFAFDFAVPVDTPLVATDAGTVTHLFANTRSGEPCWTGGGPECANKANFVTPRHEDGTATHYRHLNAVMVEAGQGVPRRAAIGLSGATGVAAGPHAHVARQADCGLSQCPSMRCGSPTSATTGCR
;
A
#
# COMPACT_ATOMS: atom_id res chain seq x y z
N MET A 1 -11.49 -24.78 -20.09
CA MET A 1 -11.06 -24.32 -18.77
C MET A 1 -9.55 -24.15 -18.86
N SER A 2 -9.07 -22.92 -19.04
CA SER A 2 -7.63 -22.66 -19.15
C SER A 2 -7.05 -22.67 -17.74
N GLU A 3 -6.16 -23.62 -17.48
CA GLU A 3 -5.29 -23.67 -16.32
C GLU A 3 -4.46 -22.38 -16.29
N GLY A 4 -4.94 -21.38 -15.56
CA GLY A 4 -4.28 -20.09 -15.44
C GLY A 4 -2.97 -20.26 -14.69
N THR A 5 -1.84 -20.16 -15.41
CA THR A 5 -0.53 -20.04 -14.76
C THR A 5 -0.58 -18.82 -13.84
N CYS A 6 -0.37 -19.01 -12.54
CA CYS A 6 -0.28 -17.90 -11.60
C CYS A 6 0.90 -17.02 -12.05
N PRO A 7 0.66 -15.79 -12.53
CA PRO A 7 1.73 -14.96 -13.06
C PRO A 7 2.72 -14.68 -11.92
N ARG A 8 4.00 -14.97 -12.17
CA ARG A 8 5.06 -14.58 -11.24
C ARG A 8 5.25 -13.08 -11.36
N VAL A 9 4.92 -12.36 -10.30
CA VAL A 9 5.19 -10.92 -10.17
C VAL A 9 6.56 -10.76 -9.52
N ALA A 10 7.44 -9.99 -10.14
CA ALA A 10 8.76 -9.71 -9.59
C ALA A 10 8.65 -8.68 -8.46
N VAL A 11 9.36 -8.94 -7.36
CA VAL A 11 9.66 -7.92 -6.36
C VAL A 11 10.78 -7.05 -6.94
N SER A 12 10.50 -5.77 -7.18
CA SER A 12 11.47 -4.82 -7.73
C SER A 12 12.35 -4.20 -6.65
N LEU A 13 11.81 -3.99 -5.44
CA LEU A 13 12.54 -3.54 -4.26
C LEU A 13 12.02 -4.25 -3.01
N GLY A 14 12.94 -4.78 -2.21
CA GLY A 14 12.65 -5.45 -0.94
C GLY A 14 13.03 -4.63 0.29
N ASN A 15 13.10 -5.30 1.43
CA ASN A 15 13.40 -4.69 2.73
C ASN A 15 14.79 -4.03 2.74
N GLY A 16 14.87 -2.75 3.07
CA GLY A 16 16.14 -2.02 3.19
C GLY A 16 16.83 -1.73 1.86
N GLU A 17 16.14 -1.92 0.73
CA GLU A 17 16.69 -1.67 -0.61
C GLU A 17 16.24 -0.31 -1.15
N GLY A 18 17.15 0.41 -1.81
CA GLY A 18 16.82 1.67 -2.47
C GLY A 18 16.19 2.71 -1.54
N GLU A 19 14.96 3.10 -1.84
CA GLU A 19 14.16 4.08 -1.08
C GLU A 19 13.39 3.51 0.12
N HIS A 20 13.47 2.18 0.36
CA HIS A 20 12.93 1.54 1.55
C HIS A 20 13.84 1.75 2.77
N THR A 21 13.88 2.98 3.26
CA THR A 21 14.52 3.34 4.53
C THR A 21 13.47 3.73 5.56
N ASP A 22 13.89 3.82 6.82
CA ASP A 22 13.08 4.35 7.93
C ASP A 22 11.67 3.71 8.01
N ALA A 23 10.61 4.52 7.87
CA ALA A 23 9.24 4.03 7.96
C ALA A 23 8.89 3.02 6.86
N ALA A 24 9.58 3.03 5.72
CA ALA A 24 9.37 2.09 4.62
C ALA A 24 10.37 0.92 4.62
N ALA A 25 11.21 0.76 5.65
CA ALA A 25 12.29 -0.23 5.68
C ALA A 25 11.88 -1.69 5.40
N PHE A 26 10.62 -2.06 5.65
CA PHE A 26 10.07 -3.39 5.40
C PHE A 26 8.91 -3.39 4.38
N ALA A 27 8.89 -2.39 3.50
CA ALA A 27 7.97 -2.36 2.38
C ALA A 27 8.45 -3.28 1.24
N PHE A 28 7.52 -3.61 0.36
CA PHE A 28 7.78 -4.35 -0.88
C PHE A 28 7.22 -3.59 -2.06
N ASP A 29 8.02 -3.47 -3.10
CA ASP A 29 7.56 -3.00 -4.41
C ASP A 29 7.44 -4.18 -5.36
N PHE A 30 6.27 -4.27 -5.98
CA PHE A 30 6.01 -5.27 -7.01
C PHE A 30 5.95 -4.58 -8.38
N ALA A 31 6.75 -5.05 -9.33
CA ALA A 31 6.74 -4.55 -10.69
C ALA A 31 5.46 -5.00 -11.41
N VAL A 32 4.47 -4.12 -11.46
CA VAL A 32 3.19 -4.34 -12.13
C VAL A 32 2.83 -3.15 -13.02
N PRO A 33 2.18 -3.35 -14.18
CA PRO A 33 1.71 -2.27 -15.04
C PRO A 33 0.76 -1.31 -14.31
N VAL A 34 0.59 -0.09 -14.82
CA VAL A 34 -0.51 0.80 -14.42
C VAL A 34 -1.85 0.07 -14.60
N ASP A 35 -2.82 0.38 -13.74
CA ASP A 35 -4.16 -0.18 -13.75
C ASP A 35 -4.24 -1.68 -13.40
N THR A 36 -3.20 -2.23 -12.77
CA THR A 36 -3.27 -3.57 -12.18
C THR A 36 -4.07 -3.50 -10.87
N PRO A 37 -5.11 -4.32 -10.68
CA PRO A 37 -5.88 -4.32 -9.45
C PRO A 37 -5.03 -4.72 -8.23
N LEU A 38 -5.03 -3.85 -7.22
CA LEU A 38 -4.51 -4.16 -5.89
C LEU A 38 -5.68 -4.60 -5.02
N VAL A 39 -5.43 -5.65 -4.24
CA VAL A 39 -6.42 -6.23 -3.34
C VAL A 39 -5.95 -6.20 -1.89
N ALA A 40 -6.90 -6.10 -0.97
CA ALA A 40 -6.64 -6.17 0.46
C ALA A 40 -5.96 -7.51 0.81
N THR A 41 -4.79 -7.45 1.43
CA THR A 41 -3.98 -8.60 1.84
C THR A 41 -4.65 -9.37 2.97
N ASP A 42 -5.44 -8.64 3.78
CA ASP A 42 -6.25 -9.14 4.88
C ASP A 42 -7.52 -8.28 5.05
N ALA A 43 -8.51 -8.79 5.79
CA ALA A 43 -9.72 -8.03 6.10
C ALA A 43 -9.42 -6.84 7.03
N GLY A 44 -10.17 -5.75 6.89
CA GLY A 44 -9.96 -4.56 7.72
C GLY A 44 -10.92 -3.42 7.45
N THR A 45 -10.68 -2.28 8.09
CA THR A 45 -11.44 -1.04 7.90
C THR A 45 -10.50 0.04 7.38
N VAL A 46 -10.88 0.73 6.30
CA VAL A 46 -10.10 1.84 5.73
C VAL A 46 -10.06 3.02 6.71
N THR A 47 -8.90 3.29 7.29
CA THR A 47 -8.72 4.40 8.26
C THR A 47 -8.13 5.65 7.63
N HIS A 48 -7.29 5.48 6.61
CA HIS A 48 -6.71 6.60 5.87
C HIS A 48 -6.70 6.33 4.37
N LEU A 49 -6.87 7.38 3.58
CA LEU A 49 -6.67 7.37 2.15
C LEU A 49 -6.28 8.76 1.65
N PHE A 50 -5.66 8.80 0.47
CA PHE A 50 -5.48 10.02 -0.32
C PHE A 50 -5.73 9.65 -1.79
N ALA A 51 -6.58 10.43 -2.46
CA ALA A 51 -7.00 10.17 -3.83
C ALA A 51 -7.08 11.46 -4.67
N ASN A 52 -6.31 12.48 -4.29
CA ASN A 52 -6.43 13.82 -4.86
C ASN A 52 -5.45 14.11 -5.99
N THR A 53 -4.44 13.27 -6.21
CA THR A 53 -3.56 13.43 -7.37
C THR A 53 -4.25 12.83 -8.58
N ARG A 54 -4.48 13.64 -9.61
CA ARG A 54 -5.30 13.30 -10.78
C ARG A 54 -4.49 13.23 -12.07
N SER A 55 -5.06 12.57 -13.08
CA SER A 55 -4.47 12.50 -14.41
C SER A 55 -4.17 13.90 -14.98
N GLY A 56 -2.96 14.05 -15.52
CA GLY A 56 -2.45 15.32 -16.06
C GLY A 56 -1.77 16.22 -15.04
N GLU A 57 -1.81 15.89 -13.73
CA GLU A 57 -1.07 16.64 -12.71
C GLU A 57 0.43 16.27 -12.70
N PRO A 58 1.33 17.19 -12.27
CA PRO A 58 2.77 16.95 -12.25
C PRO A 58 3.22 15.71 -11.45
N CYS A 59 2.43 15.30 -10.46
CA CYS A 59 2.73 14.16 -9.58
C CYS A 59 1.99 12.88 -10.00
N TRP A 60 1.36 12.81 -11.18
CA TRP A 60 0.53 11.66 -11.58
C TRP A 60 1.36 10.45 -12.04
N THR A 61 2.38 10.67 -12.88
CA THR A 61 3.21 9.62 -13.47
C THR A 61 4.63 9.59 -12.90
N GLY A 62 4.76 9.87 -11.60
CA GLY A 62 6.04 10.12 -10.94
C GLY A 62 6.40 11.60 -10.95
N GLY A 63 7.12 12.05 -9.93
CA GLY A 63 7.56 13.44 -9.77
C GLY A 63 8.72 13.58 -8.78
N GLY A 64 9.21 14.81 -8.62
CA GLY A 64 10.32 15.12 -7.73
C GLY A 64 9.92 15.20 -6.25
N PRO A 65 10.85 15.62 -5.36
CA PRO A 65 10.61 15.72 -3.92
C PRO A 65 9.36 16.52 -3.52
N GLU A 66 8.93 17.48 -4.34
CA GLU A 66 7.68 18.23 -4.17
C GLU A 66 6.42 17.35 -4.17
N CYS A 67 6.50 16.15 -4.75
CA CYS A 67 5.43 15.17 -4.83
C CYS A 67 5.41 14.18 -3.65
N ALA A 68 6.27 14.34 -2.63
CA ALA A 68 6.38 13.40 -1.50
C ALA A 68 5.05 13.11 -0.80
N ASN A 69 4.19 14.12 -0.67
CA ASN A 69 2.86 14.03 -0.04
C ASN A 69 1.70 13.97 -1.06
N LYS A 70 2.00 13.58 -2.31
CA LYS A 70 1.04 13.55 -3.43
C LYS A 70 0.84 12.14 -3.99
N ALA A 71 1.34 11.10 -3.34
CA ALA A 71 0.99 9.74 -3.73
C ALA A 71 -0.44 9.42 -3.30
N ASN A 72 -1.24 8.85 -4.19
CA ASN A 72 -2.52 8.27 -3.80
C ASN A 72 -2.25 6.97 -3.04
N PHE A 73 -3.02 6.75 -1.98
CA PHE A 73 -2.86 5.60 -1.11
C PHE A 73 -4.16 5.18 -0.42
N VAL A 74 -4.16 3.95 0.10
CA VAL A 74 -5.19 3.41 1.00
C VAL A 74 -4.49 2.69 2.15
N THR A 75 -4.98 2.89 3.36
CA THR A 75 -4.52 2.20 4.58
C THR A 75 -5.71 1.57 5.33
N PRO A 76 -6.03 0.29 5.11
CA PRO A 76 -6.89 -0.46 6.02
C PRO A 76 -6.17 -0.87 7.31
N ARG A 77 -6.83 -0.68 8.45
CA ARG A 77 -6.48 -1.26 9.75
C ARG A 77 -7.11 -2.65 9.88
N HIS A 78 -6.34 -3.60 10.39
CA HIS A 78 -6.72 -4.99 10.58
C HIS A 78 -7.04 -5.29 12.05
N GLU A 79 -7.75 -6.39 12.30
CA GLU A 79 -8.16 -6.78 13.65
C GLU A 79 -6.97 -7.15 14.56
N ASP A 80 -5.85 -7.58 13.97
CA ASP A 80 -4.62 -7.92 14.69
C ASP A 80 -3.83 -6.70 15.21
N GLY A 81 -4.39 -5.49 15.11
CA GLY A 81 -3.76 -4.26 15.59
C GLY A 81 -2.72 -3.67 14.64
N THR A 82 -2.68 -4.13 13.40
CA THR A 82 -1.76 -3.64 12.36
C THR A 82 -2.52 -2.96 11.23
N ALA A 83 -1.82 -2.38 10.27
CA ALA A 83 -2.41 -1.85 9.05
C ALA A 83 -1.58 -2.24 7.83
N THR A 84 -2.18 -2.23 6.64
CA THR A 84 -1.43 -2.35 5.38
C THR A 84 -1.53 -1.04 4.61
N HIS A 85 -0.40 -0.49 4.19
CA HIS A 85 -0.33 0.72 3.37
C HIS A 85 -0.11 0.34 1.91
N TYR A 86 -1.03 0.77 1.04
CA TYR A 86 -0.93 0.63 -0.42
C TYR A 86 -0.69 2.01 -1.02
N ARG A 87 0.44 2.23 -1.70
CA ARG A 87 0.85 3.55 -2.20
C ARG A 87 1.05 3.56 -3.72
N HIS A 88 1.22 4.75 -4.28
CA HIS A 88 1.42 5.04 -5.71
C HIS A 88 0.22 4.71 -6.59
N LEU A 89 -0.99 4.70 -6.01
CA LEU A 89 -2.19 4.27 -6.72
C LEU A 89 -2.55 5.22 -7.88
N ASN A 90 -3.01 4.65 -8.99
CA ASN A 90 -3.65 5.39 -10.08
C ASN A 90 -5.11 5.72 -9.70
N ALA A 91 -5.80 4.77 -9.06
CA ALA A 91 -7.17 4.97 -8.58
C ALA A 91 -7.35 4.34 -7.20
N VAL A 92 -8.15 5.01 -6.37
CA VAL A 92 -8.66 4.49 -5.09
C VAL A 92 -10.10 4.05 -5.30
N MET A 93 -10.43 2.81 -4.90
CA MET A 93 -11.74 2.19 -5.15
C MET A 93 -12.57 1.97 -3.88
N VAL A 94 -12.13 2.56 -2.78
CA VAL A 94 -12.73 2.41 -1.45
C VAL A 94 -12.84 3.76 -0.75
N GLU A 95 -13.65 3.83 0.28
CA GLU A 95 -13.91 5.04 1.05
C GLU A 95 -13.43 4.92 2.50
N ALA A 96 -13.21 6.05 3.16
CA ALA A 96 -12.85 6.07 4.57
C ALA A 96 -13.99 5.50 5.42
N GLY A 97 -13.65 4.63 6.38
CA GLY A 97 -14.62 3.90 7.20
C GLY A 97 -15.19 2.63 6.54
N GLN A 98 -14.89 2.38 5.27
CA GLN A 98 -15.35 1.17 4.59
C GLN A 98 -14.67 -0.09 5.17
N GLY A 99 -15.49 -1.08 5.51
CA GLY A 99 -15.01 -2.44 5.79
C GLY A 99 -14.67 -3.16 4.48
N VAL A 100 -13.48 -3.73 4.40
CA VAL A 100 -12.98 -4.48 3.24
C VAL A 100 -12.66 -5.91 3.65
N PRO A 101 -13.26 -6.94 3.04
CA PRO A 101 -12.82 -8.30 3.25
C PRO A 101 -11.47 -8.54 2.57
N ARG A 102 -10.75 -9.58 3.01
CA ARG A 102 -9.54 -10.06 2.33
C ARG A 102 -9.85 -10.31 0.84
N ARG A 103 -8.92 -9.91 -0.04
CA ARG A 103 -9.03 -9.94 -1.51
C ARG A 103 -10.00 -8.92 -2.13
N ALA A 104 -10.64 -8.05 -1.36
CA ALA A 104 -11.41 -6.94 -1.93
C ALA A 104 -10.49 -6.01 -2.73
N ALA A 105 -10.94 -5.54 -3.89
CA ALA A 105 -10.22 -4.53 -4.66
C ALA A 105 -10.18 -3.21 -3.87
N ILE A 106 -8.99 -2.64 -3.68
CA ILE A 106 -8.79 -1.38 -2.94
C ILE A 106 -8.40 -0.22 -3.86
N GLY A 107 -7.89 -0.53 -5.03
CA GLY A 107 -7.34 0.45 -5.95
C GLY A 107 -6.59 -0.18 -7.11
N LEU A 108 -6.02 0.68 -7.93
CA LEU A 108 -5.27 0.33 -9.13
C LEU A 108 -3.83 0.83 -9.00
N SER A 109 -2.85 0.01 -9.38
CA SER A 109 -1.43 0.42 -9.39
C SER A 109 -1.19 1.60 -10.34
N GLY A 110 -0.22 2.43 -10.01
CA GLY A 110 0.15 3.60 -10.80
C GLY A 110 1.56 4.04 -10.44
N ALA A 111 1.82 5.34 -10.61
CA ALA A 111 3.10 5.95 -10.27
C ALA A 111 2.92 7.30 -9.54
N THR A 112 1.79 7.53 -8.87
CA THR A 112 1.52 8.85 -8.27
C THR A 112 2.50 9.20 -7.16
N GLY A 113 2.91 10.46 -7.05
CA GLY A 113 3.90 10.91 -6.06
C GLY A 113 5.35 10.72 -6.51
N VAL A 114 6.25 10.42 -5.57
CA VAL A 114 7.67 10.13 -5.85
C VAL A 114 7.81 8.65 -6.20
N ALA A 115 7.83 8.33 -7.50
CA ALA A 115 8.01 6.98 -8.01
C ALA A 115 8.81 7.03 -9.31
N ALA A 116 9.78 6.12 -9.48
CA ALA A 116 10.57 6.02 -10.71
C ALA A 116 9.78 5.43 -11.89
N GLY A 117 8.65 4.77 -11.61
CA GLY A 117 7.75 4.20 -12.59
C GLY A 117 6.61 3.41 -11.93
N PRO A 118 5.71 2.82 -12.73
CA PRO A 118 4.56 2.06 -12.21
C PRO A 118 4.98 0.84 -11.40
N HIS A 119 4.47 0.75 -10.17
CA HIS A 119 4.66 -0.40 -9.28
C HIS A 119 3.56 -0.42 -8.21
N ALA A 120 3.50 -1.51 -7.44
CA ALA A 120 2.69 -1.60 -6.24
C ALA A 120 3.58 -1.57 -5.00
N HIS A 121 3.58 -0.45 -4.28
CA HIS A 121 4.24 -0.32 -2.99
C HIS A 121 3.31 -0.77 -1.87
N VAL A 122 3.73 -1.79 -1.12
CA VAL A 122 2.94 -2.42 -0.07
C VAL A 122 3.77 -2.55 1.20
N ALA A 123 3.27 -1.99 2.29
CA ALA A 123 3.91 -2.11 3.60
C ALA A 123 2.90 -2.55 4.67
N ARG A 124 3.18 -3.66 5.36
CA ARG A 124 2.50 -3.94 6.64
C ARG A 124 3.16 -3.04 7.69
N GLN A 125 2.37 -2.26 8.42
CA GLN A 125 2.86 -1.27 9.37
C GLN A 125 2.16 -1.44 10.73
N ALA A 126 2.82 -0.95 11.78
CA ALA A 126 2.18 -0.82 13.08
C ALA A 126 1.01 0.17 12.99
N ASP A 127 -0.04 -0.01 13.78
CA ASP A 127 -1.07 1.02 13.91
C ASP A 127 -0.60 2.12 14.89
N CYS A 128 -0.14 3.23 14.33
CA CYS A 128 0.30 4.41 15.07
C CYS A 128 -0.67 5.60 14.92
N GLY A 129 -1.86 5.39 14.34
CA GLY A 129 -2.87 6.44 14.12
C GLY A 129 -2.54 7.45 13.01
N LEU A 130 -1.48 7.21 12.22
CA LEU A 130 -1.09 8.03 11.07
C LEU A 130 -1.33 7.26 9.76
N SER A 131 -1.36 7.97 8.63
CA SER A 131 -1.52 7.36 7.31
C SER A 131 -0.38 6.42 6.93
N GLN A 132 0.85 6.80 7.30
CA GLN A 132 2.07 6.01 7.16
C GLN A 132 2.76 5.92 8.53
N CYS A 133 2.99 4.69 8.96
CA CYS A 133 3.65 4.31 10.20
C CYS A 133 4.89 3.48 9.86
N PRO A 134 5.80 3.25 10.81
CA PRO A 134 6.89 2.33 10.60
C PRO A 134 6.39 0.95 10.15
N SER A 135 6.87 0.55 8.98
CA SER A 135 6.69 -0.79 8.43
C SER A 135 7.27 -1.81 9.41
N MET A 136 6.69 -3.00 9.40
CA MET A 136 7.03 -4.05 10.32
C MET A 136 7.78 -5.15 9.59
N ARG A 137 8.85 -5.64 10.24
CA ARG A 137 9.51 -6.86 9.84
C ARG A 137 8.52 -8.03 9.91
N CYS A 138 8.59 -8.93 8.93
CA CYS A 138 7.90 -10.21 9.01
C CYS A 138 8.27 -10.93 10.32
N GLY A 139 7.25 -11.40 11.06
CA GLY A 139 7.41 -12.08 12.35
C GLY A 139 7.52 -11.16 13.57
N SER A 140 7.46 -9.83 13.42
CA SER A 140 7.31 -8.94 14.57
C SER A 140 5.99 -9.22 15.28
N PRO A 141 5.97 -9.29 16.63
CA PRO A 141 4.72 -9.43 17.37
C PRO A 141 3.82 -8.24 17.06
N THR A 142 2.56 -8.51 16.71
CA THR A 142 1.58 -7.45 16.58
C THR A 142 1.27 -6.94 17.99
N SER A 143 1.24 -5.61 18.18
CA SER A 143 1.02 -5.00 19.51
C SER A 143 -0.44 -5.13 19.98
N ALA A 144 -1.16 -6.17 19.53
CA ALA A 144 -2.45 -6.55 20.09
C ALA A 144 -2.22 -7.21 21.47
N THR A 145 -1.92 -6.37 22.46
CA THR A 145 -2.16 -6.72 23.86
C THR A 145 -3.67 -6.66 24.11
N THR A 146 -4.41 -7.60 23.52
CA THR A 146 -5.78 -7.88 23.99
C THR A 146 -5.61 -8.76 25.21
N GLY A 147 -5.63 -8.14 26.39
CA GLY A 147 -5.75 -8.86 27.65
C GLY A 147 -6.96 -9.78 27.58
N CYS A 148 -6.74 -11.06 27.87
CA CYS A 148 -7.83 -11.97 28.22
C CYS A 148 -8.59 -11.36 29.40
N ARG A 149 -9.90 -11.16 29.23
CA ARG A 149 -10.86 -11.32 30.32
C ARG A 149 -11.49 -12.69 30.18
#